data_AF-A0A7X3Z0V5-F1
#
_entry.id   AF-A0A7X3Z0V5-F1
#
_cell.length_a   1.000
_cell.length_b   1.000
_cell.length_c   1.000
_cell.angle_alpha   90.00
_cell.angle_beta   90.00
_cell.angle_gamma   90.00
#
_symmetry.space_group_name_H-M   'P 1'
#
loop_
_entity.id
_entity.type
_entity.pdbx_description
1 polymer ?
#
loop_
_entity_poly.entity_id
_entity_poly.type
_entity_poly.pdbx_seq_one_letter_code
_entity_poly.pdbx_strand_id
1 'polypeptide(L)'
;MKAKWCIQGFDSLNEIFKKEIPHHFLSENQLEELLKRLASRHLLEDEIISSSLNRRAKKDKTDHLRVNRDVSSVLTFSCGENPYYTATWLKCRSEQN
;
A
#
# COMPACT_ATOMS: atom_id res chain seq x y z
N MET A 1 -1.05 -16.82 17.58
CA MET A 1 -1.99 -16.16 16.65
C MET A 1 -1.33 -16.01 15.30
N LYS A 2 -1.95 -16.45 14.19
CA LYS A 2 -1.41 -16.22 12.85
C LYS A 2 -1.99 -14.91 12.31
N ALA A 3 -1.16 -13.89 12.11
CA ALA A 3 -1.58 -12.67 11.42
C ALA A 3 -1.17 -12.71 9.95
N LYS A 4 -1.94 -12.04 9.10
CA LYS A 4 -1.70 -11.92 7.66
C LYS A 4 -1.94 -10.49 7.17
N TRP A 5 -1.19 -10.09 6.16
CA TRP A 5 -1.48 -8.92 5.37
C TRP A 5 -2.49 -9.28 4.28
N CYS A 6 -3.57 -8.52 4.19
CA CYS A 6 -4.48 -8.55 3.05
C CYS A 6 -4.17 -7.34 2.17
N ILE A 7 -3.54 -7.57 1.02
CA ILE A 7 -3.18 -6.53 0.05
C ILE A 7 -4.26 -6.52 -1.02
N GLN A 8 -4.84 -5.35 -1.29
CA GLN A 8 -5.88 -5.16 -2.29
C GLN A 8 -5.52 -3.98 -3.20
N GLY A 9 -5.99 -4.02 -4.44
CA GLY A 9 -5.88 -2.93 -5.39
C GLY A 9 -7.26 -2.60 -5.96
N PHE A 10 -7.56 -1.33 -6.11
CA PHE A 10 -8.83 -0.83 -6.58
C PHE A 10 -8.60 0.18 -7.71
N ASP A 11 -9.39 0.04 -8.78
CA ASP A 11 -9.60 1.10 -9.76
C ASP A 11 -11.04 1.61 -9.57
N SER A 12 -11.16 2.82 -9.04
CA SER A 12 -12.41 3.41 -8.59
C SER A 12 -13.10 2.51 -7.55
N LEU A 13 -14.23 1.88 -7.90
CA LEU A 13 -14.95 0.94 -7.03
C LEU A 13 -14.66 -0.53 -7.35
N ASN A 14 -13.85 -0.80 -8.38
CA ASN A 14 -13.60 -2.16 -8.86
C ASN A 14 -12.32 -2.71 -8.22
N GLU A 15 -12.42 -3.85 -7.54
CA GLU A 15 -11.23 -4.57 -7.05
C GLU A 15 -10.49 -5.21 -8.25
N ILE A 16 -9.24 -4.81 -8.46
CA ILE A 16 -8.38 -5.28 -9.56
C ILE A 16 -7.29 -6.25 -9.09
N PHE A 17 -7.06 -6.33 -7.78
CA PHE A 17 -6.01 -7.18 -7.19
C PHE A 17 -6.37 -7.55 -5.76
N LYS A 18 -6.08 -8.80 -5.39
CA LYS A 18 -6.16 -9.25 -4.00
C LYS A 18 -5.14 -10.34 -3.72
N LYS A 19 -4.39 -10.19 -2.63
CA LYS A 19 -3.44 -11.20 -2.16
C LYS A 19 -3.32 -11.20 -0.65
N GLU A 20 -3.30 -12.40 -0.07
CA GLU A 20 -2.98 -12.59 1.34
C GLU A 20 -1.54 -13.08 1.49
N ILE A 21 -0.81 -12.49 2.44
CA ILE A 21 0.58 -12.83 2.74
C ILE A 21 0.72 -13.00 4.26
N PRO A 22 1.30 -14.10 4.76
CA PRO A 22 1.60 -14.23 6.18
C PRO A 22 2.45 -13.05 6.68
N HIS A 23 2.11 -12.48 7.85
CA HIS A 23 2.73 -11.24 8.32
C HIS A 23 4.26 -11.30 8.47
N HIS A 24 4.81 -12.50 8.69
CA HIS A 24 6.24 -12.71 8.91
C HIS A 24 7.06 -12.76 7.61
N PHE A 25 6.42 -12.72 6.44
CA PHE A 25 7.10 -12.69 5.14
C PHE A 25 7.38 -11.27 4.63
N LEU A 26 6.76 -10.25 5.22
CA LEU A 26 6.93 -8.85 4.83
C LEU A 26 6.98 -7.94 6.07
N SER A 27 8.09 -7.22 6.23
CA SER A 27 8.16 -6.11 7.19
C SER A 27 7.32 -4.92 6.72
N GLU A 28 7.01 -3.98 7.62
CA GLU A 28 6.26 -2.76 7.24
C GLU A 28 6.98 -1.98 6.11
N ASN A 29 8.30 -1.80 6.20
CA ASN A 29 9.06 -1.12 5.14
C ASN A 29 8.98 -1.86 3.79
N GLN A 30 9.03 -3.19 3.79
CA GLN A 30 8.89 -3.98 2.55
C GLN A 30 7.46 -3.90 2.00
N LEU A 31 6.46 -3.80 2.87
CA LEU A 31 5.06 -3.62 2.50
C LEU A 31 4.84 -2.25 1.86
N GLU A 32 5.41 -1.18 2.43
CA GLU A 32 5.36 0.17 1.84
C GLU A 32 5.98 0.19 0.44
N GLU A 33 7.17 -0.40 0.28
CA GLU A 33 7.84 -0.49 -1.03
C GLU A 33 7.06 -1.35 -2.03
N LEU A 34 6.41 -2.42 -1.57
CA LEU A 34 5.53 -3.23 -2.41
C LEU A 34 4.33 -2.42 -2.91
N LEU A 35 3.67 -1.65 -2.04
CA LEU A 35 2.54 -0.80 -2.42
C LEU A 35 2.96 0.26 -3.44
N LYS A 36 4.10 0.92 -3.24
CA LYS A 36 4.64 1.88 -4.22
C LYS A 36 4.90 1.24 -5.57
N ARG A 37 5.51 0.04 -5.60
CA ARG A 37 5.76 -0.69 -6.85
C ARG A 37 4.48 -1.05 -7.56
N LEU A 38 3.45 -1.48 -6.84
CA LEU A 38 2.14 -1.79 -7.42
C LEU A 38 1.47 -0.53 -7.99
N ALA A 39 1.46 0.57 -7.23
CA ALA A 39 0.90 1.85 -7.67
C ALA A 39 1.65 2.43 -8.89
N SER A 40 2.98 2.33 -8.90
CA SER A 40 3.82 2.88 -9.99
C SER A 40 3.54 2.27 -11.37
N ARG A 41 2.91 1.08 -11.43
CA ARG A 41 2.54 0.43 -12.71
C ARG A 41 1.50 1.20 -13.50
N HIS A 42 0.82 2.15 -12.87
CA HIS A 42 -0.25 2.97 -13.48
C HIS A 42 0.15 4.43 -13.65
N LEU A 43 1.39 4.79 -13.32
CA LEU A 43 1.92 6.14 -13.43
C LEU A 43 2.82 6.28 -14.66
N LEU A 44 2.89 7.50 -15.18
CA LEU A 44 3.87 7.89 -16.18
C LEU A 44 5.27 8.02 -15.54
N GLU A 45 6.31 7.94 -16.37
CA GLU A 45 7.70 8.02 -15.92
C GLU A 45 7.98 9.32 -15.13
N ASP A 46 7.49 10.46 -15.62
CA ASP A 46 7.63 11.75 -14.96
C ASP A 46 6.89 11.81 -13.61
N GLU A 47 5.76 11.12 -13.47
CA GLU A 47 5.00 11.03 -12.22
C GLU A 47 5.74 10.19 -11.18
N ILE A 48 6.37 9.10 -11.63
CA ILE A 48 7.23 8.26 -10.78
C ILE A 48 8.46 9.05 -10.32
N ILE A 49 9.12 9.78 -11.24
CA ILE A 49 10.29 10.59 -10.93
C ILE A 49 9.92 11.70 -9.93
N SER A 50 8.88 12.48 -10.24
CA SER A 50 8.40 13.58 -9.38
C SER A 50 7.99 13.09 -7.99
N SER A 51 7.34 11.93 -7.89
CA SER A 51 6.97 11.31 -6.60
C SER A 51 8.19 10.79 -5.81
N SER A 52 9.30 10.50 -6.48
CA SER A 52 10.54 10.01 -5.88
C SER A 52 11.46 11.15 -5.41
N LEU A 53 11.18 12.39 -5.80
CA LEU A 53 11.99 13.54 -5.42
C LEU A 53 11.95 13.79 -3.91
N ASN A 54 13.10 14.22 -3.38
CA ASN A 54 13.20 14.58 -1.97
C ASN A 54 12.57 15.96 -1.68
N ARG A 55 12.46 16.30 -0.39
CA ARG A 55 11.81 17.55 0.09
C ARG A 55 12.45 18.85 -0.40
N ARG A 56 13.65 18.82 -0.99
CA ARG A 56 14.32 20.02 -1.53
C ARG A 56 13.68 20.49 -2.85
N ALA A 57 13.10 19.57 -3.62
CA ALA A 57 12.42 19.85 -4.87
C ALA A 57 10.91 20.13 -4.67
N LYS A 58 10.54 21.01 -3.74
CA LYS A 58 9.14 21.24 -3.34
C LYS A 58 8.18 21.56 -4.49
N LYS A 59 8.66 22.25 -5.54
CA LYS A 59 7.83 22.66 -6.68
C LYS A 59 7.48 21.51 -7.62
N ASP A 60 8.39 20.56 -7.75
CA ASP A 60 8.30 19.47 -8.73
C ASP A 60 7.89 18.15 -8.07
N LYS A 61 7.84 18.10 -6.73
CA LYS A 61 7.51 16.91 -5.97
C LYS A 61 6.00 16.68 -5.93
N THR A 62 5.58 15.49 -6.35
CA THR A 62 4.21 14.98 -6.20
C THR A 62 4.13 13.95 -5.07
N ASP A 63 2.92 13.54 -4.71
CA ASP A 63 2.64 12.61 -3.61
C ASP A 63 1.95 11.31 -4.08
N HIS A 64 1.95 11.00 -5.38
CA HIS A 64 1.24 9.82 -5.93
C HIS A 64 1.72 8.48 -5.34
N LEU A 65 3.01 8.39 -4.99
CA LEU A 65 3.61 7.20 -4.34
C LEU A 65 3.79 7.36 -2.82
N ARG A 66 3.12 8.33 -2.21
CA ARG A 66 3.12 8.46 -0.75
C ARG A 66 2.31 7.32 -0.15
N VAL A 67 2.90 6.64 0.83
CA VAL A 67 2.19 5.64 1.62
C VAL A 67 1.62 6.32 2.86
N ASN A 68 0.31 6.20 3.04
CA ASN A 68 -0.38 6.64 4.24
C ASN A 68 -0.56 5.44 5.17
N ARG A 69 -0.30 5.65 6.47
CA ARG A 69 -0.50 4.66 7.51
C ARG A 69 -1.65 5.11 8.40
N ASP A 70 -2.66 4.27 8.53
CA ASP A 70 -3.78 4.44 9.46
C ASP A 70 -3.77 3.32 10.50
N VAL A 71 -4.03 3.68 11.76
CA VAL A 71 -4.07 2.79 12.92
C VAL A 71 -5.37 2.94 13.71
N SER A 72 -6.35 3.68 13.18
CA SER A 72 -7.60 4.03 13.85
C SER A 72 -8.45 2.81 14.27
N SER A 73 -8.56 1.81 13.39
CA SER A 73 -9.32 0.58 13.64
C SER A 73 -8.48 -0.67 13.44
N VAL A 74 -7.83 -0.75 12.28
CA VAL A 74 -6.93 -1.83 11.90
C VAL A 74 -5.73 -1.21 11.21
N LEU A 75 -4.52 -1.67 11.54
CA LEU A 75 -3.30 -1.22 10.89
C LEU A 75 -3.43 -1.41 9.37
N THR A 76 -3.51 -0.27 8.67
CA THR A 76 -3.76 -0.22 7.24
C THR A 76 -2.75 0.73 6.59
N PHE A 77 -2.15 0.27 5.50
CA PHE A 77 -1.32 1.09 4.63
C PHE A 77 -2.07 1.33 3.33
N SER A 78 -2.00 2.54 2.77
CA SER A 78 -2.60 2.86 1.47
C SER A 78 -1.65 3.69 0.61
N CYS A 79 -1.68 3.48 -0.70
CA CYS A 79 -0.83 4.17 -1.67
C CYS A 79 -1.55 4.34 -3.01
N GLY A 80 -1.30 5.45 -3.70
CA GLY A 80 -1.98 5.81 -4.93
C GLY A 80 -3.26 6.62 -4.70
N GLU A 81 -3.70 7.31 -5.75
CA GLU A 81 -4.97 8.07 -5.75
C GLU A 81 -6.05 7.28 -6.49
N ASN A 82 -5.80 6.90 -7.75
CA ASN A 82 -6.62 5.97 -8.52
C ASN A 82 -5.87 5.49 -9.79
N PRO A 83 -5.55 4.19 -9.95
CA PRO A 83 -5.78 3.07 -9.04
C PRO A 83 -5.03 3.22 -7.72
N TYR A 84 -5.63 2.74 -6.62
CA TYR A 84 -5.01 2.76 -5.29
C TYR A 84 -4.88 1.35 -4.71
N TYR A 85 -3.86 1.16 -3.88
CA TYR A 85 -3.58 -0.11 -3.23
C TYR A 85 -3.63 0.05 -1.72
N THR A 86 -4.16 -0.96 -1.03
CA THR A 86 -4.23 -1.03 0.41
C THR A 86 -3.60 -2.31 0.94
N ALA A 87 -3.07 -2.27 2.16
CA ALA A 87 -2.65 -3.44 2.89
C ALA A 87 -3.15 -3.38 4.33
N THR A 88 -3.98 -4.34 4.72
CA THR A 88 -4.64 -4.36 6.03
C THR A 88 -4.14 -5.54 6.87
N TRP A 89 -3.87 -5.29 8.15
CA TRP A 89 -3.46 -6.32 9.10
C TRP A 89 -4.65 -7.14 9.60
N LEU A 90 -4.77 -8.38 9.16
CA LEU A 90 -5.82 -9.29 9.62
C LEU A 90 -5.29 -10.25 10.69
N LYS A 91 -5.94 -10.25 11.87
CA LYS A 91 -5.73 -11.28 12.88
C LYS A 91 -6.59 -12.49 12.52
N CYS A 92 -5.98 -13.64 12.28
CA CYS A 92 -6.72 -14.90 12.22
C CYS A 92 -7.19 -15.22 13.65
N ARG A 93 -8.47 -15.01 13.95
CA ARG A 93 -9.08 -15.57 15.16
C ARG A 93 -8.99 -17.09 15.03
N SER A 94 -8.32 -17.74 15.98
CA SER A 94 -8.52 -19.16 16.21
C SER A 94 -9.96 -19.32 16.70
N GLU A 95 -10.82 -19.93 15.89
CA GLU A 95 -12.09 -20.48 16.36
C GLU A 95 -11.75 -21.45 17.50
N GLN A 96 -12.04 -21.06 18.73
CA GLN A 96 -12.09 -21.97 19.87
C GLN A 96 -13.30 -22.88 19.63
N ASN A 97 -13.06 -24.15 19.36
CA ASN A 97 -14.02 -25.23 19.53
C ASN A 97 -13.69 -25.93 20.87
#